data_AF-A0A3M1XUB0-F1
#
_entry.id   AF-A0A3M1XUB0-F1
#
_cell.length_a   1.000
_cell.length_b   1.000
_cell.length_c   1.000
_cell.angle_alpha   90.00
_cell.angle_beta   90.00
_cell.angle_gamma   90.00
#
_symmetry.space_group_name_H-M   'P 1'
#
loop_
_entity.id
_entity.type
_entity.pdbx_description
1 polymer ?
#
loop_
_entity_poly.entity_id
_entity_poly.type
_entity_poly.pdbx_seq_one_letter_code
_entity_poly.pdbx_strand_id
1 'polypeptide(L)'
;MRMLSILLTFVLLATGPAEITIRGQVLGADGKPLPVSHVHLGYWKQGVSYTFLTRDAGPDGRFQVTLTEPGYYELWATGIWHYPAVAYLPLNDSTDTIRLTFQLKPYRYRDPVDSVAVIGSWNEFNFSSALPMEKTPDGRFRITVSADADTVFYQLVGVEEEDRSINGTRSDFYQYDGGGDYRSGLKARKGQPLEIVFDPGVLPRYPDDPSLPRIRFDASHGFLNKIDEIQRHLEKLKAAYARDLVRRREAFLPGTPQLDGSSLFDALGAPLQSDNQTLRHLAALTLLESTLYGVELPPAMKQKVLEALPAVDHPDWAMNPLALNAWVALKDSSQQQWLLRKFLERNPAKTVQAQALILLLFRAKGAGDLQKQRELYQRLQAGYADLALVQPYLKFFNPDSPIRPGAPVPDFEVTLLDSPRVVTAADFKGRYLLLDFWATWCAPCVAEIPVLEEAYRRFHPLGLEILSLSLDRDESVVKKFRRQRHAMPWLHALLKGGFNDPVARAFDVQGIPRPVLVGPEGNILAVEGDLRGEKLVATLNQYLKVQQDRASREQ
;
A
#
# COMPACT_ATOMS: atom_id res chain seq x y z
N MET A 1 67.45 45.50 -14.47
CA MET A 1 66.02 45.38 -14.78
C MET A 1 65.46 44.20 -13.99
N ARG A 2 64.61 44.48 -13.00
CA ARG A 2 64.00 43.47 -12.12
C ARG A 2 62.69 42.97 -12.74
N MET A 3 62.47 41.67 -12.50
CA MET A 3 61.30 40.82 -12.70
C MET A 3 59.92 41.51 -12.79
N LEU A 4 59.09 40.99 -13.69
CA LEU A 4 57.65 40.88 -13.44
C LEU A 4 57.12 39.59 -14.09
N SER A 5 57.09 38.50 -13.32
CA SER A 5 56.35 37.28 -13.67
C SER A 5 54.92 37.47 -13.20
N ILE A 6 53.98 37.59 -14.14
CA ILE A 6 52.54 37.65 -13.85
C ILE A 6 52.09 36.21 -13.56
N LEU A 7 51.89 35.89 -12.28
CA LEU A 7 51.24 34.65 -11.85
C LEU A 7 49.72 34.85 -11.99
N LEU A 8 49.11 34.25 -13.00
CA LEU A 8 47.66 34.23 -13.18
C LEU A 8 47.08 33.12 -12.28
N THR A 9 46.63 33.47 -11.09
CA THR A 9 45.93 32.55 -10.19
C THR A 9 44.54 32.28 -10.75
N PHE A 10 44.35 31.15 -11.43
CA PHE A 10 43.02 30.61 -11.70
C PHE A 10 42.40 30.19 -10.36
N VAL A 11 41.54 31.05 -9.81
CA VAL A 11 40.58 30.61 -8.79
C VAL A 11 39.54 29.76 -9.51
N LEU A 12 39.72 28.45 -9.52
CA LEU A 12 38.61 27.53 -9.72
C LEU A 12 37.66 27.73 -8.54
N LEU A 13 36.63 28.56 -8.72
CA LEU A 13 35.42 28.47 -7.93
C LEU A 13 34.83 27.10 -8.23
N ALA A 14 35.16 26.11 -7.40
CA ALA A 14 34.39 24.89 -7.34
C ALA A 14 32.98 25.27 -6.89
N THR A 15 32.09 25.51 -7.85
CA THR A 15 30.65 25.55 -7.60
C THR A 15 30.30 24.15 -7.11
N GLY A 16 30.04 24.01 -5.81
CA GLY A 16 29.47 22.78 -5.26
C GLY A 16 28.20 22.40 -6.03
N PRO A 17 27.75 21.13 -5.94
CA PRO A 17 26.48 20.73 -6.53
C PRO A 17 25.40 21.70 -6.05
N ALA A 18 24.64 22.23 -6.98
CA ALA A 18 23.70 23.28 -6.69
C ALA A 18 22.57 22.70 -5.81
N GLU A 19 22.37 23.31 -4.63
CA GLU A 19 21.55 22.79 -3.55
C GLU A 19 20.13 23.36 -3.60
N ILE A 20 19.13 22.48 -3.51
CA ILE A 20 17.73 22.88 -3.34
C ILE A 20 17.44 22.95 -1.85
N THR A 21 17.04 24.12 -1.37
CA THR A 21 16.74 24.33 0.05
C THR A 21 15.24 24.48 0.26
N ILE A 22 14.66 23.66 1.13
CA ILE A 22 13.28 23.79 1.55
C ILE A 22 13.26 24.31 2.99
N ARG A 23 12.61 25.46 3.21
CA ARG A 23 12.44 26.08 4.53
C ARG A 23 10.96 26.23 4.84
N GLY A 24 10.59 26.08 6.10
CA GLY A 24 9.21 26.28 6.45
C GLY A 24 8.92 26.25 7.92
N GLN A 25 7.63 26.19 8.23
CA GLN A 25 7.11 26.10 9.58
C GLN A 25 5.99 25.06 9.66
N VAL A 26 5.92 24.31 10.75
CA VAL A 26 4.83 23.38 11.09
C VAL A 26 4.02 23.96 12.24
N LEU A 27 2.72 24.15 12.00
CA LEU A 27 1.78 24.78 12.93
C LEU A 27 0.58 23.85 13.18
N GLY A 28 -0.03 23.97 14.36
CA GLY A 28 -1.33 23.38 14.68
C GLY A 28 -2.49 24.17 14.06
N ALA A 29 -3.71 23.66 14.21
CA ALA A 29 -4.90 24.31 13.66
C ALA A 29 -5.10 25.75 14.19
N ASP A 30 -4.64 26.04 15.40
CA ASP A 30 -4.68 27.38 16.01
C ASP A 30 -3.61 28.35 15.47
N GLY A 31 -2.75 27.89 14.56
CA GLY A 31 -1.68 28.67 13.95
C GLY A 31 -0.43 28.81 14.83
N LYS A 32 -0.32 28.04 15.91
CA LYS A 32 0.86 28.04 16.80
C LYS A 32 1.76 26.83 16.56
N PRO A 33 3.07 26.91 16.89
CA PRO A 33 3.96 25.76 16.84
C PRO A 33 3.44 24.60 17.71
N LEU A 34 3.61 23.38 17.21
CA LEU A 34 3.23 22.17 17.95
C LEU A 34 4.33 21.80 18.95
N PRO A 35 4.00 21.20 20.12
CA PRO A 35 5.00 20.81 21.12
C PRO A 35 6.05 19.85 20.57
N VAL A 36 5.63 18.94 19.69
CA VAL A 36 6.50 18.06 18.91
C VAL A 36 5.96 18.00 17.50
N SER A 37 6.82 18.31 16.53
CA SER A 37 6.53 18.16 15.12
C SER A 37 7.79 17.84 14.34
N HIS A 38 7.61 17.16 13.21
CA HIS A 38 8.70 16.74 12.33
C HIS A 38 8.30 17.03 10.90
N VAL A 39 9.33 17.14 10.05
CA VAL A 39 9.19 17.05 8.60
C VAL A 39 9.94 15.84 8.09
N HIS A 40 9.36 15.23 7.07
CA HIS A 40 9.85 14.00 6.49
C HIS A 40 9.92 14.16 4.98
N LEU A 41 11.04 13.75 4.40
CA LEU A 41 11.19 13.68 2.97
C LEU A 41 11.23 12.20 2.56
N GLY A 42 10.40 11.89 1.57
CA GLY A 42 10.22 10.53 1.12
C GLY A 42 9.32 10.45 -0.10
N TYR A 43 8.76 9.25 -0.27
CA TYR A 43 7.71 8.96 -1.24
C TYR A 43 6.62 8.15 -0.51
N TRP A 44 5.37 8.55 -0.65
CA TRP A 44 4.20 7.84 -0.15
C TRP A 44 3.61 6.99 -1.26
N LYS A 45 3.58 5.67 -1.09
CA LYS A 45 2.93 4.79 -2.06
C LYS A 45 2.21 3.65 -1.37
N GLN A 46 0.93 3.46 -1.72
CA GLN A 46 0.08 2.39 -1.17
C GLN A 46 -0.02 2.39 0.36
N GLY A 47 -0.02 3.57 0.99
CA GLY A 47 -0.12 3.70 2.45
C GLY A 47 1.16 3.39 3.22
N VAL A 48 2.29 3.16 2.52
CA VAL A 48 3.62 3.01 3.12
C VAL A 48 4.46 4.25 2.81
N SER A 49 4.96 4.85 3.87
CA SER A 49 5.89 5.97 3.83
C SER A 49 7.32 5.46 3.67
N TYR A 50 7.98 5.82 2.58
CA TYR A 50 9.41 5.58 2.39
C TYR A 50 10.18 6.85 2.71
N THR A 51 10.39 7.08 4.00
CA THR A 51 11.16 8.22 4.51
C THR A 51 12.64 7.91 4.38
N PHE A 52 13.38 8.74 3.65
CA PHE A 52 14.84 8.70 3.67
C PHE A 52 15.45 9.85 4.48
N LEU A 53 14.65 10.87 4.83
CA LEU A 53 15.07 11.95 5.70
C LEU A 53 13.95 12.34 6.68
N THR A 54 14.28 12.42 7.97
CA THR A 54 13.42 13.03 9.00
C THR A 54 14.19 14.17 9.65
N ARG A 55 13.52 15.30 9.87
CA ARG A 55 14.06 16.45 10.61
C ARG A 55 13.02 16.94 11.62
N ASP A 56 13.50 17.24 12.82
CA ASP A 56 12.67 17.90 13.83
C ASP A 56 12.34 19.31 13.34
N ALA A 57 11.08 19.72 13.51
CA ALA A 57 10.75 21.13 13.51
C ALA A 57 11.12 21.68 14.89
N GLY A 58 11.84 22.81 14.92
CA GLY A 58 12.27 23.43 16.17
C GLY A 58 11.10 23.84 17.06
N PRO A 59 11.35 24.34 18.29
CA PRO A 59 10.28 24.78 19.21
C PRO A 59 9.38 25.89 18.66
N ASP A 60 9.88 26.66 17.68
CA ASP A 60 9.12 27.67 16.93
C ASP A 60 8.43 27.10 15.69
N GLY A 61 8.45 25.78 15.52
CA GLY A 61 7.90 25.04 14.38
C GLY A 61 8.77 25.12 13.12
N ARG A 62 9.91 25.81 13.12
CA ARG A 62 10.70 26.01 11.90
C ARG A 62 11.54 24.79 11.54
N PHE A 63 11.70 24.56 10.25
CA PHE A 63 12.57 23.50 9.72
C PHE A 63 13.35 23.96 8.48
N GLN A 64 14.44 23.24 8.19
CA GLN A 64 15.16 23.32 6.93
C GLN A 64 15.57 21.93 6.46
N VAL A 65 15.39 21.67 5.17
CA VAL A 65 15.84 20.47 4.45
C VAL A 65 16.65 20.92 3.23
N THR A 66 17.75 20.23 2.95
CA THR A 66 18.59 20.49 1.77
C THR A 66 18.67 19.23 0.92
N LEU A 67 18.52 19.38 -0.39
CA LEU A 67 18.60 18.33 -1.39
C LEU A 67 19.69 18.66 -2.41
N THR A 68 20.39 17.62 -2.85
CA THR A 68 21.48 17.72 -3.84
C THR A 68 21.08 17.23 -5.22
N GLU A 69 19.89 16.65 -5.35
CA GLU A 69 19.39 16.09 -6.60
C GLU A 69 18.00 16.67 -6.92
N PRO A 70 17.74 17.04 -8.19
CA PRO A 70 16.39 17.31 -8.65
C PRO A 70 15.57 16.01 -8.65
N GLY A 71 14.24 16.14 -8.52
CA GLY A 71 13.35 15.01 -8.45
C GLY A 71 11.95 15.40 -7.99
N TYR A 72 11.04 14.44 -8.00
CA TYR A 72 9.71 14.60 -7.42
C TYR A 72 9.74 14.09 -5.99
N TYR A 73 9.56 14.97 -5.01
CA TYR A 73 9.61 14.60 -3.60
C TYR A 73 8.27 14.82 -2.92
N GLU A 74 8.00 13.99 -1.93
CA GLU A 74 6.93 14.24 -0.99
C GLU A 74 7.54 14.68 0.33
N LEU A 75 7.22 15.92 0.70
CA LEU A 75 7.57 16.49 1.99
C LEU A 75 6.31 16.52 2.84
N TRP A 76 6.26 15.74 3.92
CA TRP A 76 5.13 15.82 4.83
C TRP A 76 5.53 16.28 6.22
N ALA A 77 4.61 16.97 6.87
CA ALA A 77 4.73 17.40 8.24
C ALA A 77 3.79 16.60 9.13
N THR A 78 4.29 16.19 10.28
CA THR A 78 3.54 15.51 11.33
C THR A 78 3.70 16.27 12.64
N GLY A 79 2.76 16.08 13.54
CA GLY A 79 2.88 16.56 14.91
C GLY A 79 1.93 15.80 15.80
N ILE A 80 2.24 15.77 17.10
CA ILE A 80 1.43 15.03 18.06
C ILE A 80 -0.04 15.46 17.95
N TRP A 81 -0.95 14.49 18.00
CA TRP A 81 -2.40 14.68 17.96
C TRP A 81 -2.99 15.23 16.64
N HIS A 82 -2.23 15.31 15.55
CA HIS A 82 -2.68 15.90 14.28
C HIS A 82 -2.49 14.95 13.09
N TYR A 83 -3.43 15.01 12.13
CA TYR A 83 -3.23 14.37 10.83
C TYR A 83 -2.04 14.99 10.09
N PRO A 84 -1.23 14.17 9.39
CA PRO A 84 -0.14 14.66 8.57
C PRO A 84 -0.66 15.51 7.40
N ALA A 85 0.21 16.39 6.90
CA ALA A 85 -0.02 17.15 5.67
C ALA A 85 1.14 16.91 4.70
N VAL A 86 0.84 16.62 3.43
CA VAL A 86 1.84 16.22 2.42
C VAL A 86 1.93 17.27 1.31
N ALA A 87 3.12 17.83 1.11
CA ALA A 87 3.48 18.70 0.01
C ALA A 87 4.18 17.89 -1.09
N TYR A 88 3.70 18.03 -2.32
CA TYR A 88 4.27 17.39 -3.50
C TYR A 88 5.16 18.37 -4.26
N LEU A 89 6.43 18.03 -4.41
CA LEU A 89 7.48 18.94 -4.83
C LEU A 89 8.20 18.38 -6.08
N PRO A 90 7.77 18.71 -7.30
CA PRO A 90 8.58 18.51 -8.49
C PRO A 90 9.70 19.56 -8.54
N LEU A 91 10.92 19.15 -8.22
CA LEU A 91 12.09 20.00 -8.16
C LEU A 91 12.93 19.75 -9.41
N ASN A 92 12.90 20.68 -10.37
CA ASN A 92 13.57 20.51 -11.66
C ASN A 92 14.82 21.41 -11.82
N ASP A 93 15.11 22.31 -10.88
CA ASP A 93 16.26 23.23 -10.93
C ASP A 93 16.98 23.36 -9.58
N SER A 94 18.29 23.59 -9.64
CA SER A 94 19.21 23.40 -8.52
C SER A 94 19.52 24.66 -7.70
N THR A 95 18.75 25.74 -7.81
CA THR A 95 19.02 27.00 -7.07
C THR A 95 17.82 27.60 -6.33
N ASP A 96 16.65 26.95 -6.39
CA ASP A 96 15.45 27.47 -5.76
C ASP A 96 15.39 27.19 -4.27
N THR A 97 15.04 28.22 -3.50
CA THR A 97 14.64 28.06 -2.10
C THR A 97 13.12 28.00 -2.03
N ILE A 98 12.59 26.81 -1.77
CA ILE A 98 11.15 26.63 -1.55
C ILE A 98 10.83 27.02 -0.12
N ARG A 99 9.83 27.88 0.03
CA ARG A 99 9.29 28.24 1.34
C ARG A 99 7.84 27.84 1.44
N LEU A 100 7.49 27.21 2.56
CA LEU A 100 6.13 26.78 2.84
C LEU A 100 5.78 26.81 4.32
N THR A 101 4.48 26.86 4.60
CA THR A 101 3.92 26.64 5.94
C THR A 101 2.95 25.48 5.90
N PHE A 102 3.17 24.49 6.76
CA PHE A 102 2.20 23.46 7.08
C PHE A 102 1.34 23.93 8.24
N GLN A 103 0.03 23.81 8.09
CA GLN A 103 -0.89 23.95 9.20
C GLN A 103 -1.74 22.69 9.30
N LEU A 104 -1.45 21.90 10.33
CA LEU A 104 -1.98 20.57 10.53
C LEU A 104 -3.38 20.63 11.14
N LYS A 105 -4.15 19.56 10.94
CA LYS A 105 -5.49 19.41 11.50
C LYS A 105 -5.46 18.40 12.66
N PRO A 106 -5.99 18.74 13.85
CA PRO A 106 -6.20 17.78 14.92
C PRO A 106 -6.93 16.53 14.44
N TYR A 107 -6.65 15.41 15.08
CA TYR A 107 -7.43 14.19 14.88
C TYR A 107 -8.88 14.39 15.25
N ARG A 108 -9.77 13.62 14.63
CA ARG A 108 -11.16 13.56 15.05
C ARG A 108 -11.30 12.47 16.11
N TYR A 109 -11.63 12.88 17.33
CA TYR A 109 -11.80 11.99 18.45
C TYR A 109 -13.26 11.60 18.62
N ARG A 110 -13.49 10.40 19.15
CA ARG A 110 -14.81 9.95 19.58
C ARG A 110 -15.30 10.87 20.71
N ASP A 111 -16.58 11.24 20.66
CA ASP A 111 -17.23 12.03 21.69
C ASP A 111 -18.59 11.41 22.05
N PRO A 112 -18.76 10.84 23.26
CA PRO A 112 -17.76 10.72 24.32
C PRO A 112 -16.68 9.66 24.02
N VAL A 113 -15.49 9.81 24.63
CA VAL A 113 -14.50 8.73 24.71
C VAL A 113 -14.91 7.77 25.84
N ASP A 114 -15.45 6.61 25.48
CA ASP A 114 -16.01 5.65 26.44
C ASP A 114 -15.10 4.47 26.75
N SER A 115 -14.29 4.04 25.79
CA SER A 115 -13.36 2.93 25.93
C SER A 115 -12.02 3.30 25.33
N VAL A 116 -10.96 3.05 26.07
CA VAL A 116 -9.58 3.26 25.64
C VAL A 116 -8.79 2.02 25.97
N ALA A 117 -7.96 1.58 25.03
CA ALA A 117 -6.96 0.55 25.25
C ALA A 117 -5.57 1.09 24.93
N VAL A 118 -4.55 0.40 25.42
CA VAL A 118 -3.15 0.73 25.20
C VAL A 118 -2.42 -0.43 24.53
N ILE A 119 -1.59 -0.08 23.56
CA ILE A 119 -0.59 -0.96 22.95
C ILE A 119 0.80 -0.37 23.22
N GLY A 120 1.84 -1.19 23.22
CA GLY A 120 3.18 -0.70 23.55
C GLY A 120 4.31 -1.67 23.25
N SER A 121 5.49 -1.36 23.76
CA SER A 121 6.70 -2.19 23.56
C SER A 121 6.49 -3.64 24.02
N TRP A 122 5.73 -3.85 25.09
CA TRP A 122 5.45 -5.17 25.67
C TRP A 122 4.61 -6.10 24.79
N ASN A 123 3.90 -5.58 23.79
CA ASN A 123 3.13 -6.37 22.83
C ASN A 123 3.49 -6.05 21.38
N GLU A 124 4.64 -5.43 21.15
CA GLU A 124 5.12 -5.02 19.83
C GLU A 124 4.09 -4.18 19.05
N PHE A 125 3.31 -3.35 19.75
CA PHE A 125 2.24 -2.53 19.17
C PHE A 125 1.13 -3.35 18.46
N ASN A 126 0.90 -4.59 18.89
CA ASN A 126 -0.15 -5.44 18.33
C ASN A 126 -1.54 -5.02 18.81
N PHE A 127 -2.37 -4.51 17.89
CA PHE A 127 -3.75 -4.08 18.17
C PHE A 127 -4.64 -5.20 18.71
N SER A 128 -4.39 -6.46 18.33
CA SER A 128 -5.23 -7.60 18.73
C SER A 128 -5.04 -7.99 20.20
N SER A 129 -3.98 -7.51 20.84
CA SER A 129 -3.67 -7.75 22.25
C SER A 129 -3.58 -6.45 23.05
N ALA A 130 -4.29 -5.40 22.62
CA ALA A 130 -4.37 -4.15 23.34
C ALA A 130 -4.96 -4.33 24.75
N LEU A 131 -4.36 -3.67 25.74
CA LEU A 131 -4.78 -3.76 27.14
C LEU A 131 -5.81 -2.66 27.45
N PRO A 132 -7.02 -2.97 27.95
CA PRO A 132 -8.02 -1.96 28.27
C PRO A 132 -7.56 -1.08 29.45
N MET A 133 -7.86 0.22 29.38
CA MET A 133 -7.61 1.18 30.45
C MET A 133 -8.87 1.38 31.32
N GLU A 134 -8.68 1.60 32.61
CA GLU A 134 -9.76 1.91 33.56
C GLU A 134 -10.13 3.40 33.47
N LYS A 135 -11.41 3.71 33.23
CA LYS A 135 -11.93 5.08 33.27
C LYS A 135 -12.17 5.50 34.72
N THR A 136 -11.45 6.50 35.19
CA THR A 136 -11.58 7.05 36.55
C THR A 136 -12.75 8.05 36.63
N PRO A 137 -13.30 8.32 37.84
CA PRO A 137 -14.46 9.21 38.01
C PRO A 137 -14.27 10.64 37.51
N ASP A 138 -13.03 11.10 37.38
CA ASP A 138 -12.65 12.40 36.83
C ASP A 138 -12.55 12.42 35.30
N GLY A 139 -12.92 11.33 34.62
CA GLY A 139 -12.93 11.21 33.16
C GLY A 139 -11.60 10.81 32.54
N ARG A 140 -10.54 10.61 33.34
CA ARG A 140 -9.23 10.13 32.85
C ARG A 140 -9.24 8.60 32.70
N PHE A 141 -8.25 8.09 31.97
CA PHE A 141 -8.04 6.65 31.80
C PHE A 141 -6.68 6.26 32.36
N ARG A 142 -6.60 5.12 33.06
CA ARG A 142 -5.36 4.65 33.68
C ARG A 142 -5.13 3.15 33.46
N ILE A 143 -3.86 2.78 33.40
CA ILE A 143 -3.42 1.38 33.45
C ILE A 143 -2.01 1.31 34.02
N THR A 144 -1.73 0.26 34.78
CA THR A 144 -0.38 -0.07 35.22
C THR A 144 0.18 -1.18 34.35
N VAL A 145 1.34 -0.94 33.76
CA VAL A 145 2.09 -1.94 32.98
C VAL A 145 3.41 -2.25 33.67
N SER A 146 3.98 -3.43 33.41
CA SER A 146 5.34 -3.74 33.86
C SER A 146 6.35 -3.19 32.84
N ALA A 147 7.33 -2.42 33.31
CA ALA A 147 8.39 -1.93 32.45
C ALA A 147 9.39 -3.05 32.12
N ASP A 148 9.54 -3.41 30.86
CA ASP A 148 10.49 -4.40 30.35
C ASP A 148 11.89 -3.82 30.06
N ALA A 149 11.98 -2.49 30.00
CA ALA A 149 13.20 -1.71 29.80
C ALA A 149 13.16 -0.40 30.61
N ASP A 150 14.24 0.39 30.52
CA ASP A 150 14.31 1.72 31.15
C ASP A 150 13.50 2.80 30.39
N THR A 151 12.83 2.39 29.33
CA THR A 151 11.87 3.19 28.58
C THR A 151 10.75 2.29 28.12
N VAL A 152 9.53 2.73 28.37
CA VAL A 152 8.32 2.08 27.87
C VAL A 152 7.71 2.98 26.81
N PHE A 153 7.42 2.40 25.65
CA PHE A 153 6.72 3.09 24.57
C PHE A 153 5.27 2.62 24.51
N TYR A 154 4.34 3.55 24.29
CA TYR A 154 2.92 3.22 24.17
C TYR A 154 2.18 4.09 23.15
N GLN A 155 1.03 3.61 22.71
CA GLN A 155 0.02 4.33 21.95
C GLN A 155 -1.38 3.94 22.43
N LEU A 156 -2.35 4.83 22.24
CA LEU A 156 -3.75 4.65 22.63
C LEU A 156 -4.56 4.16 21.44
N VAL A 157 -5.53 3.28 21.70
CA VAL A 157 -6.47 2.72 20.72
C VAL A 157 -7.89 2.99 21.20
N GLY A 158 -8.80 3.22 20.25
CA GLY A 158 -10.22 3.49 20.54
C GLY A 158 -10.55 4.95 20.86
N VAL A 159 -9.60 5.87 20.68
CA VAL A 159 -9.79 7.32 20.91
C VAL A 159 -10.19 8.06 19.63
N GLU A 160 -9.55 7.76 18.51
CA GLU A 160 -9.79 8.37 17.20
C GLU A 160 -10.96 7.66 16.48
N GLU A 161 -11.73 8.39 15.67
CA GLU A 161 -12.98 7.87 15.07
C GLU A 161 -12.77 6.71 14.09
N GLU A 162 -11.67 6.69 13.33
CA GLU A 162 -11.35 5.68 12.31
C GLU A 162 -10.49 4.53 12.86
N ASP A 163 -10.46 4.34 14.19
CA ASP A 163 -9.71 3.29 14.90
C ASP A 163 -8.19 3.35 14.68
N ARG A 164 -7.66 4.52 14.30
CA ARG A 164 -6.21 4.78 14.31
C ARG A 164 -5.68 4.79 15.75
N SER A 165 -4.48 4.25 15.98
CA SER A 165 -3.78 4.49 17.24
C SER A 165 -3.23 5.92 17.29
N ILE A 166 -3.20 6.52 18.48
CA ILE A 166 -2.65 7.87 18.68
C ILE A 166 -1.63 7.89 19.82
N ASN A 167 -0.72 8.85 19.79
CA ASN A 167 0.12 9.16 20.94
C ASN A 167 -0.71 9.58 22.17
N GLY A 168 -0.21 9.30 23.37
CA GLY A 168 -0.84 9.68 24.63
C GLY A 168 -0.76 11.18 24.93
N THR A 169 -1.40 11.61 26.02
CA THR A 169 -1.39 13.01 26.49
C THR A 169 -0.41 13.28 27.62
N ARG A 170 0.24 12.23 28.16
CA ARG A 170 1.31 12.33 29.17
C ARG A 170 2.50 11.49 28.76
N SER A 171 3.63 12.12 28.50
CA SER A 171 4.85 11.46 28.05
C SER A 171 6.07 12.29 28.44
N ASP A 172 7.22 11.63 28.65
CA ASP A 172 8.50 12.32 28.85
C ASP A 172 9.07 12.81 27.51
N PHE A 173 8.77 12.09 26.43
CA PHE A 173 9.13 12.44 25.05
C PHE A 173 8.23 11.68 24.07
N TYR A 174 8.32 12.05 22.80
CA TYR A 174 7.60 11.40 21.71
C TYR A 174 8.59 10.93 20.65
N GLN A 175 8.36 9.74 20.11
CA GLN A 175 9.17 9.16 19.03
C GLN A 175 8.29 8.94 17.80
N TYR A 176 8.69 9.48 16.65
CA TYR A 176 7.97 9.24 15.39
C TYR A 176 7.94 7.75 15.07
N ASP A 177 6.77 7.23 14.71
CA ASP A 177 6.55 5.79 14.52
C ASP A 177 6.68 5.30 13.07
N GLY A 178 6.83 6.22 12.11
CA GLY A 178 6.89 5.91 10.67
C GLY A 178 5.55 5.97 9.94
N GLY A 179 4.42 5.98 10.66
CA GLY A 179 3.04 5.93 10.14
C GLY A 179 2.28 7.25 10.26
N GLY A 180 2.99 8.36 10.48
CA GLY A 180 2.39 9.68 10.68
C GLY A 180 1.95 9.97 12.13
N ASP A 181 2.20 9.07 13.08
CA ASP A 181 1.93 9.28 14.51
C ASP A 181 3.22 9.21 15.34
N TYR A 182 3.06 9.23 16.67
CA TYR A 182 4.12 9.14 17.63
C TYR A 182 3.85 8.02 18.64
N ARG A 183 4.93 7.38 19.07
CA ARG A 183 4.97 6.59 20.30
C ARG A 183 5.21 7.53 21.46
N SER A 184 4.39 7.42 22.49
CA SER A 184 4.61 8.08 23.77
C SER A 184 5.70 7.33 24.54
N GLY A 185 6.80 8.02 24.85
CA GLY A 185 7.91 7.48 25.64
C GLY A 185 7.80 7.88 27.10
N LEU A 186 7.89 6.91 28.00
CA LEU A 186 7.99 7.10 29.44
C LEU A 186 9.30 6.49 29.93
N LYS A 187 10.08 7.27 30.67
CA LYS A 187 11.24 6.77 31.41
C LYS A 187 10.74 5.85 32.52
N ALA A 188 11.35 4.68 32.59
CA ALA A 188 10.96 3.65 33.55
C ALA A 188 12.19 3.01 34.17
N ARG A 189 11.96 2.09 35.09
CA ARG A 189 13.00 1.17 35.59
C ARG A 189 12.53 -0.23 35.30
N LYS A 190 13.38 -1.02 34.64
CA LYS A 190 13.05 -2.41 34.30
C LYS A 190 12.57 -3.19 35.54
N GLY A 191 11.45 -3.90 35.37
CA GLY A 191 10.79 -4.71 36.39
C GLY A 191 9.89 -3.93 37.35
N GLN A 192 9.82 -2.59 37.27
CA GLN A 192 8.94 -1.79 38.12
C GLN A 192 7.57 -1.53 37.46
N PRO A 193 6.50 -1.41 38.25
CA PRO A 193 5.21 -0.97 37.73
C PRO A 193 5.32 0.48 37.24
N LEU A 194 4.73 0.75 36.08
CA LEU A 194 4.64 2.06 35.46
C LEU A 194 3.17 2.38 35.20
N GLU A 195 2.69 3.50 35.73
CA GLU A 195 1.34 3.99 35.47
C GLU A 195 1.32 4.81 34.18
N ILE A 196 0.42 4.43 33.25
CA ILE A 196 0.08 5.20 32.05
C ILE A 196 -1.25 5.89 32.31
N VAL A 197 -1.28 7.21 32.13
CA VAL A 197 -2.47 8.04 32.33
C VAL A 197 -2.80 8.80 31.05
N PHE A 198 -4.03 8.64 30.57
CA PHE A 198 -4.58 9.40 29.46
C PHE A 198 -5.68 10.35 29.96
N ASP A 199 -5.56 11.61 29.56
CA ASP A 199 -6.54 12.65 29.80
C ASP A 199 -7.12 13.11 28.45
N PRO A 200 -8.39 12.80 28.12
CA PRO A 200 -9.01 13.26 26.88
C PRO A 200 -9.29 14.77 26.88
N GLY A 201 -9.38 15.41 28.04
CA GLY A 201 -9.75 16.82 28.17
C GLY A 201 -8.68 17.80 27.68
N VAL A 202 -7.44 17.32 27.48
CA VAL A 202 -6.32 18.14 26.97
C VAL A 202 -6.09 17.99 25.47
N LEU A 203 -6.87 17.14 24.79
CA LEU A 203 -6.74 16.96 23.36
C LEU A 203 -7.20 18.23 22.60
N PRO A 204 -6.51 18.59 21.50
CA PRO A 204 -6.92 19.72 20.67
C PRO A 204 -8.30 19.46 20.04
N ARG A 205 -9.17 20.46 19.98
CA ARG A 205 -10.49 20.25 19.36
C ARG A 205 -10.40 20.15 17.84
N TYR A 206 -11.18 19.25 17.26
CA TYR A 206 -11.34 19.19 15.80
C TYR A 206 -12.00 20.48 15.29
N PRO A 207 -11.38 21.22 14.36
CA PRO A 207 -11.94 22.48 13.87
C PRO A 207 -12.97 22.27 12.76
N ASP A 208 -13.97 23.14 12.71
CA ASP A 208 -14.94 23.26 11.59
C ASP A 208 -14.35 24.00 10.37
N ASP A 209 -13.06 23.80 10.09
CA ASP A 209 -12.39 24.35 8.91
C ASP A 209 -12.13 23.22 7.91
N PRO A 210 -12.87 23.16 6.78
CA PRO A 210 -12.65 22.14 5.75
C PRO A 210 -11.36 22.38 4.95
N SER A 211 -10.74 23.56 5.06
CA SER A 211 -9.46 23.85 4.41
C SER A 211 -8.27 23.21 5.11
N LEU A 212 -8.42 22.76 6.36
CA LEU A 212 -7.37 22.06 7.10
C LEU A 212 -7.37 20.54 6.82
N PRO A 213 -6.19 19.89 6.79
CA PRO A 213 -4.86 20.51 6.86
C PRO A 213 -4.54 21.33 5.60
N ARG A 214 -3.76 22.40 5.74
CA ARG A 214 -3.39 23.28 4.61
C ARG A 214 -1.91 23.49 4.49
N ILE A 215 -1.47 23.66 3.25
CA ILE A 215 -0.11 23.98 2.86
C ILE A 215 -0.14 25.31 2.14
N ARG A 216 0.76 26.23 2.51
CA ARG A 216 0.89 27.51 1.83
C ARG A 216 2.32 27.68 1.36
N PHE A 217 2.50 27.80 0.05
CA PHE A 217 3.78 28.16 -0.53
C PHE A 217 3.94 29.68 -0.66
N ASP A 218 5.18 30.17 -0.61
CA ASP A 218 5.50 31.55 -0.98
C ASP A 218 4.95 31.89 -2.38
N ALA A 219 4.63 33.16 -2.62
CA ALA A 219 3.99 33.63 -3.86
C ALA A 219 4.77 33.24 -5.13
N SER A 220 6.11 33.21 -5.07
CA SER A 220 6.98 32.80 -6.19
C SER A 220 6.80 31.33 -6.59
N HIS A 221 6.25 30.50 -5.70
CA HIS A 221 5.99 29.08 -5.91
C HIS A 221 4.49 28.78 -5.96
N GLY A 222 3.66 29.75 -6.35
CA GLY A 222 2.20 29.62 -6.38
C GLY A 222 1.68 28.46 -7.24
N PHE A 223 2.46 27.97 -8.21
CA PHE A 223 2.11 26.77 -8.99
C PHE A 223 2.09 25.50 -8.13
N LEU A 224 2.88 25.41 -7.04
CA LEU A 224 2.88 24.28 -6.11
C LEU A 224 1.55 24.19 -5.33
N ASN A 225 0.87 25.31 -5.08
CA ASN A 225 -0.50 25.28 -4.51
C ASN A 225 -1.48 24.58 -5.47
N LYS A 226 -1.30 24.77 -6.79
CA LYS A 226 -2.11 24.07 -7.79
C LYS A 226 -1.81 22.58 -7.77
N ILE A 227 -0.53 22.17 -7.67
CA ILE A 227 -0.15 20.76 -7.56
C ILE A 227 -0.84 20.09 -6.36
N ASP A 228 -0.81 20.73 -5.19
CA ASP A 228 -1.50 20.25 -3.99
C ASP A 228 -3.03 20.13 -4.19
N GLU A 229 -3.65 21.09 -4.89
CA GLU A 229 -5.06 21.00 -5.30
C GLU A 229 -5.33 19.79 -6.20
N ILE A 230 -4.51 19.57 -7.24
CA ILE A 230 -4.60 18.42 -8.15
C ILE A 230 -4.58 17.10 -7.36
N GLN A 231 -3.63 16.97 -6.43
CA GLN A 231 -3.46 15.76 -5.63
C GLN A 231 -4.66 15.52 -4.70
N ARG A 232 -5.22 16.57 -4.07
CA ARG A 232 -6.46 16.43 -3.29
C ARG A 232 -7.64 15.91 -4.12
N HIS A 233 -7.80 16.38 -5.36
CA HIS A 233 -8.87 15.88 -6.24
C HIS A 233 -8.65 14.40 -6.59
N LEU A 234 -7.42 14.00 -6.88
CA LEU A 234 -7.06 12.61 -7.15
C LEU A 234 -7.30 11.71 -5.92
N GLU A 235 -6.90 12.13 -4.72
CA GLU A 235 -7.14 11.35 -3.49
C GLU A 235 -8.62 11.23 -3.15
N LYS A 236 -9.42 12.29 -3.37
CA LYS A 236 -10.88 12.21 -3.26
C LYS A 236 -11.48 11.18 -4.22
N LEU A 237 -11.00 11.16 -5.48
CA LEU A 237 -11.42 10.17 -6.47
C LEU A 237 -11.05 8.74 -6.03
N LYS A 238 -9.81 8.51 -5.60
CA LYS A 238 -9.35 7.20 -5.09
C LYS A 238 -10.18 6.73 -3.90
N ALA A 239 -10.49 7.62 -2.95
CA ALA A 239 -11.32 7.32 -1.81
C ALA A 239 -12.77 7.00 -2.22
N ALA A 240 -13.33 7.73 -3.20
CA ALA A 240 -14.64 7.42 -3.75
C ALA A 240 -14.65 6.05 -4.45
N TYR A 241 -13.62 5.74 -5.23
CA TYR A 241 -13.43 4.43 -5.87
C TYR A 241 -13.38 3.30 -4.84
N ALA A 242 -12.58 3.46 -3.78
CA ALA A 242 -12.45 2.49 -2.71
C ALA A 242 -13.79 2.25 -1.99
N ARG A 243 -14.52 3.33 -1.64
CA ARG A 243 -15.86 3.21 -1.03
C ARG A 243 -16.86 2.51 -1.96
N ASP A 244 -16.82 2.83 -3.25
CA ASP A 244 -17.69 2.21 -4.25
C ASP A 244 -17.40 0.71 -4.38
N LEU A 245 -16.12 0.32 -4.41
CA LEU A 245 -15.71 -1.08 -4.38
C LEU A 245 -16.23 -1.80 -3.14
N VAL A 246 -16.12 -1.19 -1.95
CA VAL A 246 -16.65 -1.76 -0.70
C VAL A 246 -18.17 -1.92 -0.77
N ARG A 247 -18.89 -0.89 -1.21
CA ARG A 247 -20.36 -0.92 -1.32
C ARG A 247 -20.83 -1.96 -2.33
N ARG A 248 -20.23 -1.99 -3.52
CA ARG A 248 -20.54 -2.98 -4.57
C ARG A 248 -20.27 -4.39 -4.07
N ARG A 249 -19.17 -4.59 -3.34
CA ARG A 249 -18.86 -5.86 -2.69
C ARG A 249 -19.97 -6.27 -1.71
N GLU A 250 -20.37 -5.39 -0.80
CA GLU A 250 -21.39 -5.70 0.22
C GLU A 250 -22.78 -5.96 -0.38
N ALA A 251 -23.12 -5.25 -1.46
CA ALA A 251 -24.34 -5.44 -2.23
C ALA A 251 -24.20 -6.52 -3.33
N PHE A 252 -23.01 -7.12 -3.46
CA PHE A 252 -22.65 -8.10 -4.49
C PHE A 252 -22.98 -7.67 -5.94
N LEU A 253 -22.72 -6.41 -6.28
CA LEU A 253 -22.94 -5.84 -7.61
C LEU A 253 -21.78 -6.18 -8.56
N PRO A 254 -22.05 -6.58 -9.82
CA PRO A 254 -21.01 -6.88 -10.80
C PRO A 254 -20.34 -5.61 -11.38
N GLY A 255 -19.23 -5.81 -12.08
CA GLY A 255 -18.50 -4.78 -12.83
C GLY A 255 -17.57 -3.90 -11.99
N THR A 256 -16.82 -3.04 -12.66
CA THR A 256 -15.96 -2.03 -12.01
C THR A 256 -16.77 -0.76 -11.69
N PRO A 257 -16.41 -0.02 -10.65
CA PRO A 257 -16.93 1.33 -10.45
C PRO A 257 -16.75 2.17 -11.71
N GLN A 258 -17.76 2.98 -12.01
CA GLN A 258 -17.68 4.07 -12.97
C GLN A 258 -17.91 5.33 -12.15
N LEU A 259 -16.93 6.23 -12.15
CA LEU A 259 -16.94 7.42 -11.33
C LEU A 259 -17.14 8.66 -12.19
N ASP A 260 -17.88 9.63 -11.65
CA ASP A 260 -17.99 10.94 -12.26
C ASP A 260 -16.67 11.71 -12.11
N GLY A 261 -16.07 12.03 -13.25
CA GLY A 261 -14.83 12.81 -13.34
C GLY A 261 -15.04 14.32 -13.44
N SER A 262 -16.28 14.82 -13.48
CA SER A 262 -16.61 16.24 -13.72
C SER A 262 -15.80 17.21 -12.86
N SER A 263 -15.78 17.00 -11.54
CA SER A 263 -15.01 17.85 -10.61
C SER A 263 -13.49 17.83 -10.87
N LEU A 264 -12.95 16.70 -11.36
CA LEU A 264 -11.55 16.57 -11.73
C LEU A 264 -11.28 17.33 -13.03
N PHE A 265 -12.20 17.26 -13.99
CA PHE A 265 -12.11 17.95 -15.27
C PHE A 265 -12.12 19.46 -15.09
N ASP A 266 -13.00 19.97 -14.23
CA ASP A 266 -13.08 21.40 -13.89
C ASP A 266 -11.79 21.88 -13.23
N ALA A 267 -11.25 21.11 -12.27
CA ALA A 267 -10.02 21.44 -11.57
C ALA A 267 -8.78 21.38 -12.48
N LEU A 268 -8.73 20.44 -13.43
CA LEU A 268 -7.55 20.17 -14.26
C LEU A 268 -7.58 20.82 -15.64
N GLY A 269 -8.70 21.37 -16.09
CA GLY A 269 -8.85 21.97 -17.42
C GLY A 269 -7.89 23.15 -17.66
N ALA A 270 -7.69 24.01 -16.66
CA ALA A 270 -6.74 25.13 -16.74
C ALA A 270 -5.27 24.68 -16.54
N PRO A 271 -4.92 23.85 -15.53
CA PRO A 271 -3.59 23.25 -15.42
C PRO A 271 -3.10 22.53 -16.70
N LEU A 272 -3.98 21.78 -17.37
CA LEU A 272 -3.67 21.07 -18.62
C LEU A 272 -3.27 21.99 -19.78
N GLN A 273 -3.60 23.28 -19.70
CA GLN A 273 -3.28 24.30 -20.70
C GLN A 273 -2.28 25.34 -20.16
N SER A 274 -1.67 25.10 -19.00
CA SER A 274 -0.74 26.04 -18.39
C SER A 274 0.55 26.18 -19.20
N ASP A 275 1.11 27.38 -19.26
CA ASP A 275 2.46 27.62 -19.79
C ASP A 275 3.55 26.94 -18.93
N ASN A 276 3.29 26.71 -17.65
CA ASN A 276 4.18 25.95 -16.78
C ASN A 276 4.15 24.46 -17.19
N GLN A 277 5.26 23.99 -17.76
CA GLN A 277 5.39 22.63 -18.29
C GLN A 277 5.13 21.56 -17.24
N THR A 278 5.69 21.69 -16.03
CA THR A 278 5.51 20.74 -14.94
C THR A 278 4.04 20.61 -14.53
N LEU A 279 3.35 21.75 -14.38
CA LEU A 279 1.92 21.77 -14.04
C LEU A 279 1.07 21.12 -15.14
N ARG A 280 1.40 21.41 -16.41
CA ARG A 280 0.74 20.83 -17.58
C ARG A 280 0.93 19.32 -17.67
N HIS A 281 2.16 18.84 -17.51
CA HIS A 281 2.50 17.43 -17.47
C HIS A 281 1.79 16.71 -16.31
N LEU A 282 1.81 17.30 -15.11
CA LEU A 282 1.14 16.71 -13.95
C LEU A 282 -0.37 16.56 -14.20
N ALA A 283 -1.02 17.60 -14.72
CA ALA A 283 -2.44 17.55 -15.03
C ALA A 283 -2.77 16.45 -16.05
N ALA A 284 -1.95 16.30 -17.09
CA ALA A 284 -2.09 15.24 -18.09
C ALA A 284 -1.92 13.84 -17.47
N LEU A 285 -0.88 13.64 -16.65
CA LEU A 285 -0.62 12.37 -15.98
C LEU A 285 -1.73 12.01 -14.98
N THR A 286 -2.24 12.96 -14.21
CA THR A 286 -3.35 12.75 -13.26
C THR A 286 -4.67 12.41 -13.97
N LEU A 287 -5.01 13.13 -15.05
CA LEU A 287 -6.19 12.78 -15.86
C LEU A 287 -6.05 11.40 -16.48
N LEU A 288 -4.85 11.02 -16.92
CA LEU A 288 -4.61 9.70 -17.48
C LEU A 288 -4.73 8.60 -16.40
N GLU A 289 -4.15 8.80 -15.22
CA GLU A 289 -4.30 7.88 -14.08
C GLU A 289 -5.77 7.73 -13.65
N SER A 290 -6.57 8.80 -13.72
CA SER A 290 -7.99 8.76 -13.32
C SER A 290 -8.79 7.66 -14.04
N THR A 291 -8.38 7.29 -15.26
CA THR A 291 -9.00 6.21 -16.03
C THR A 291 -8.87 4.84 -15.37
N LEU A 292 -7.86 4.63 -14.52
CA LEU A 292 -7.69 3.42 -13.70
C LEU A 292 -8.74 3.32 -12.59
N TYR A 293 -9.43 4.43 -12.27
CA TYR A 293 -10.47 4.54 -11.25
C TYR A 293 -11.87 4.64 -11.85
N GLY A 294 -12.06 4.19 -13.10
CA GLY A 294 -13.36 4.17 -13.76
C GLY A 294 -13.85 5.55 -14.22
N VAL A 295 -12.94 6.51 -14.42
CA VAL A 295 -13.27 7.79 -15.05
C VAL A 295 -13.12 7.67 -16.57
N GLU A 296 -14.17 8.02 -17.30
CA GLU A 296 -14.13 8.11 -18.77
C GLU A 296 -13.75 9.53 -19.21
N LEU A 297 -12.66 9.66 -19.98
CA LEU A 297 -12.23 10.95 -20.51
C LEU A 297 -13.06 11.35 -21.74
N PRO A 298 -13.70 12.54 -21.75
CA PRO A 298 -14.37 13.06 -22.95
C PRO A 298 -13.38 13.12 -24.13
N PRO A 299 -13.81 12.87 -25.39
CA PRO A 299 -12.90 12.79 -26.54
C PRO A 299 -11.98 14.01 -26.70
N ALA A 300 -12.51 15.23 -26.54
CA ALA A 300 -11.73 16.46 -26.61
C ALA A 300 -10.69 16.56 -25.48
N MET A 301 -11.03 16.10 -24.28
CA MET A 301 -10.10 16.07 -23.15
C MET A 301 -9.03 15.00 -23.35
N LYS A 302 -9.41 13.81 -23.83
CA LYS A 302 -8.47 12.73 -24.15
C LYS A 302 -7.40 13.21 -25.14
N GLN A 303 -7.80 13.95 -26.18
CA GLN A 303 -6.85 14.55 -27.12
C GLN A 303 -5.87 15.50 -26.42
N LYS A 304 -6.38 16.47 -25.65
CA LYS A 304 -5.54 17.42 -24.90
C LYS A 304 -4.59 16.73 -23.91
N VAL A 305 -5.06 15.68 -23.23
CA VAL A 305 -4.23 14.87 -22.33
C VAL A 305 -3.07 14.25 -23.10
N LEU A 306 -3.34 13.61 -24.24
CA LEU A 306 -2.31 12.96 -25.05
C LEU A 306 -1.28 13.95 -25.63
N GLU A 307 -1.73 15.15 -26.03
CA GLU A 307 -0.86 16.23 -26.52
C GLU A 307 0.03 16.82 -25.39
N ALA A 308 -0.46 16.80 -24.15
CA ALA A 308 0.23 17.32 -22.99
C ALA A 308 1.11 16.29 -22.26
N LEU A 309 1.17 15.03 -22.71
CA LEU A 309 2.02 14.01 -22.08
C LEU A 309 3.51 14.33 -22.24
N PRO A 310 4.32 14.11 -21.19
CA PRO A 310 5.77 14.25 -21.32
C PRO A 310 6.35 13.25 -22.33
N ALA A 311 7.43 13.66 -23.01
CA ALA A 311 8.23 12.73 -23.81
C ALA A 311 8.73 11.54 -22.97
N VAL A 312 9.01 10.41 -23.61
CA VAL A 312 9.38 9.15 -22.93
C VAL A 312 10.65 9.30 -22.06
N ASP A 313 11.59 10.15 -22.44
CA ASP A 313 12.82 10.46 -21.72
C ASP A 313 12.68 11.63 -20.72
N HIS A 314 11.49 12.19 -20.56
CA HIS A 314 11.28 13.30 -19.64
C HIS A 314 11.15 12.81 -18.18
N PRO A 315 11.81 13.46 -17.20
CA PRO A 315 11.79 13.05 -15.79
C PRO A 315 10.41 13.17 -15.13
N ASP A 316 9.55 14.07 -15.60
CA ASP A 316 8.19 14.31 -15.07
C ASP A 316 7.29 13.07 -15.02
N TRP A 317 7.58 11.99 -15.76
CA TRP A 317 6.91 10.70 -15.57
C TRP A 317 7.05 10.15 -14.13
N ALA A 318 8.09 10.56 -13.41
CA ALA A 318 8.30 10.20 -12.01
C ALA A 318 7.26 10.80 -11.06
N MET A 319 6.58 11.89 -11.45
CA MET A 319 5.49 12.48 -10.65
C MET A 319 4.32 11.50 -10.49
N ASN A 320 4.10 10.66 -11.51
CA ASN A 320 3.04 9.67 -11.49
C ASN A 320 3.38 8.47 -12.40
N PRO A 321 4.20 7.51 -11.91
CA PRO A 321 4.55 6.34 -12.70
C PRO A 321 3.33 5.47 -13.03
N LEU A 322 2.26 5.51 -12.24
CA LEU A 322 1.05 4.70 -12.48
C LEU A 322 0.30 5.15 -13.74
N ALA A 323 0.41 6.41 -14.14
CA ALA A 323 -0.12 6.90 -15.42
C ALA A 323 0.45 6.13 -16.62
N LEU A 324 1.63 5.52 -16.50
CA LEU A 324 2.19 4.63 -17.53
C LEU A 324 1.29 3.42 -17.79
N ASN A 325 0.65 2.86 -16.75
CA ASN A 325 -0.28 1.74 -16.91
C ASN A 325 -1.46 2.12 -17.82
N ALA A 326 -2.07 3.27 -17.54
CA ALA A 326 -3.16 3.80 -18.35
C ALA A 326 -2.69 4.14 -19.77
N TRP A 327 -1.51 4.73 -19.94
CA TRP A 327 -0.99 5.05 -21.27
C TRP A 327 -0.81 3.79 -22.13
N VAL A 328 -0.18 2.77 -21.54
CA VAL A 328 0.11 1.50 -22.20
C VAL A 328 -1.21 0.76 -22.51
N ALA A 329 -2.20 0.83 -21.63
CA ALA A 329 -3.51 0.20 -21.87
C ALA A 329 -4.25 0.77 -23.10
N LEU A 330 -3.93 2.00 -23.54
CA LEU A 330 -4.48 2.61 -24.75
C LEU A 330 -3.82 2.14 -26.06
N LYS A 331 -2.81 1.26 -25.98
CA LYS A 331 -1.99 0.83 -27.13
C LYS A 331 -2.27 -0.62 -27.51
N ASP A 332 -2.04 -0.99 -28.77
CA ASP A 332 -2.02 -2.40 -29.19
C ASP A 332 -0.80 -3.14 -28.64
N SER A 333 -0.80 -4.48 -28.68
CA SER A 333 0.26 -5.31 -28.09
C SER A 333 1.67 -4.99 -28.61
N SER A 334 1.82 -4.62 -29.88
CA SER A 334 3.13 -4.29 -30.47
C SER A 334 3.64 -2.94 -29.97
N GLN A 335 2.76 -1.93 -29.94
CA GLN A 335 3.03 -0.61 -29.42
C GLN A 335 3.33 -0.65 -27.93
N GLN A 336 2.61 -1.46 -27.16
CA GLN A 336 2.86 -1.66 -25.73
C GLN A 336 4.29 -2.14 -25.48
N GLN A 337 4.73 -3.19 -26.17
CA GLN A 337 6.09 -3.73 -26.00
C GLN A 337 7.15 -2.70 -26.38
N TRP A 338 6.97 -2.01 -27.51
CA TRP A 338 7.89 -0.97 -27.96
C TRP A 338 7.99 0.17 -26.93
N LEU A 339 6.84 0.68 -26.47
CA LEU A 339 6.77 1.80 -25.53
C LEU A 339 7.43 1.46 -24.20
N LEU A 340 7.11 0.29 -23.64
CA LEU A 340 7.70 -0.18 -22.37
C LEU A 340 9.22 -0.32 -22.45
N ARG A 341 9.74 -0.83 -23.57
CA ARG A 341 11.20 -0.88 -23.79
C ARG A 341 11.80 0.53 -23.85
N LYS A 342 11.14 1.48 -24.51
CA LYS A 342 11.63 2.86 -24.58
C LYS A 342 11.68 3.56 -23.23
N PHE A 343 10.67 3.35 -22.37
CA PHE A 343 10.73 3.85 -21.00
C PHE A 343 11.89 3.26 -20.21
N LEU A 344 12.09 1.95 -20.33
CA LEU A 344 13.18 1.26 -19.65
C LEU A 344 14.57 1.69 -20.13
N GLU A 345 14.71 1.97 -21.43
CA GLU A 345 15.98 2.37 -22.06
C GLU A 345 16.32 3.85 -21.88
N ARG A 346 15.31 4.74 -21.91
CA ARG A 346 15.52 6.18 -22.09
C ARG A 346 15.07 7.05 -20.94
N ASN A 347 14.13 6.61 -20.10
CA ASN A 347 13.64 7.47 -19.02
C ASN A 347 14.68 7.56 -17.89
N PRO A 348 15.03 8.75 -17.39
CA PRO A 348 16.04 8.90 -16.35
C PRO A 348 15.58 8.45 -14.95
N ALA A 349 14.27 8.38 -14.71
CA ALA A 349 13.74 8.05 -13.39
C ALA A 349 13.66 6.54 -13.16
N LYS A 350 14.38 6.04 -12.13
CA LYS A 350 14.34 4.63 -11.73
C LYS A 350 12.93 4.12 -11.43
N THR A 351 12.07 4.95 -10.84
CA THR A 351 10.68 4.58 -10.52
C THR A 351 9.85 4.31 -11.77
N VAL A 352 10.11 5.04 -12.87
CA VAL A 352 9.45 4.86 -14.17
C VAL A 352 9.99 3.62 -14.87
N GLN A 353 11.32 3.44 -14.87
CA GLN A 353 11.96 2.23 -15.42
C GLN A 353 11.46 0.96 -14.71
N ALA A 354 11.39 0.98 -13.38
CA ALA A 354 10.85 -0.12 -12.58
C ALA A 354 9.38 -0.41 -12.92
N GLN A 355 8.54 0.63 -13.07
CA GLN A 355 7.15 0.46 -13.48
C GLN A 355 7.04 -0.19 -14.87
N ALA A 356 7.89 0.21 -15.82
CA ALA A 356 7.95 -0.42 -17.14
C ALA A 356 8.35 -1.90 -17.06
N LEU A 357 9.35 -2.25 -16.22
CA LEU A 357 9.74 -3.64 -15.96
C LEU A 357 8.61 -4.46 -15.33
N ILE A 358 7.89 -3.92 -14.34
CA ILE A 358 6.75 -4.58 -13.72
C ILE A 358 5.67 -4.89 -14.76
N LEU A 359 5.36 -3.93 -15.65
CA LEU A 359 4.42 -4.12 -16.73
C LEU A 359 4.87 -5.17 -17.75
N LEU A 360 6.17 -5.28 -18.03
CA LEU A 360 6.73 -6.37 -18.84
C LEU A 360 6.64 -7.72 -18.13
N LEU A 361 6.85 -7.75 -16.80
CA LEU A 361 6.82 -8.95 -15.97
C LEU A 361 5.41 -9.55 -15.90
N PHE A 362 4.37 -8.73 -15.72
CA PHE A 362 2.97 -9.17 -15.82
C PHE A 362 2.64 -9.76 -17.20
N ARG A 363 3.18 -9.17 -18.28
CA ARG A 363 2.98 -9.68 -19.65
C ARG A 363 3.66 -11.02 -19.86
N ALA A 364 4.90 -11.18 -19.39
CA ALA A 364 5.61 -12.46 -19.44
C ALA A 364 4.82 -13.56 -18.69
N LYS A 365 4.30 -13.24 -17.49
CA LYS A 365 3.41 -14.13 -16.73
C LYS A 365 2.14 -14.47 -17.51
N GLY A 366 1.46 -13.48 -18.09
CA GLY A 366 0.25 -13.69 -18.89
C GLY A 366 0.48 -14.54 -20.14
N ALA A 367 1.68 -14.48 -20.73
CA ALA A 367 2.10 -15.30 -21.87
C ALA A 367 2.60 -16.70 -21.47
N GLY A 368 2.76 -17.00 -20.18
CA GLY A 368 3.37 -18.26 -19.71
C GLY A 368 4.88 -18.38 -19.98
N ASP A 369 5.57 -17.26 -20.28
CA ASP A 369 7.00 -17.26 -20.58
C ASP A 369 7.83 -17.18 -19.29
N LEU A 370 8.05 -18.35 -18.68
CA LEU A 370 8.79 -18.48 -17.42
C LEU A 370 10.24 -18.03 -17.51
N GLN A 371 10.88 -18.22 -18.67
CA GLN A 371 12.26 -17.79 -18.87
C GLN A 371 12.34 -16.26 -18.87
N LYS A 372 11.45 -15.60 -19.63
CA LYS A 372 11.40 -14.14 -19.67
C LYS A 372 10.97 -13.55 -18.34
N GLN A 373 10.05 -14.20 -17.64
CA GLN A 373 9.64 -13.81 -16.30
C GLN A 373 10.83 -13.83 -15.33
N ARG A 374 11.64 -14.90 -15.33
CA ARG A 374 12.82 -15.02 -14.47
C ARG A 374 13.90 -13.98 -14.82
N GLU A 375 14.13 -13.71 -16.11
CA GLU A 375 15.04 -12.64 -16.57
C GLU A 375 14.59 -11.26 -16.08
N LEU A 376 13.31 -10.91 -16.29
CA LEU A 376 12.75 -9.62 -15.88
C LEU A 376 12.73 -9.45 -14.36
N TYR A 377 12.44 -10.52 -13.62
CA TYR A 377 12.52 -10.55 -12.16
C TYR A 377 13.94 -10.25 -11.67
N GLN A 378 14.96 -10.93 -12.21
CA GLN A 378 16.35 -10.71 -11.83
C GLN A 378 16.80 -9.27 -12.10
N ARG A 379 16.38 -8.69 -13.24
CA ARG A 379 16.64 -7.27 -13.54
C ARG A 379 15.95 -6.33 -12.56
N LEU A 380 14.69 -6.62 -12.21
CA LEU A 380 13.93 -5.85 -11.24
C LEU A 380 14.59 -5.89 -9.86
N GLN A 381 15.01 -7.07 -9.42
CA GLN A 381 15.70 -7.29 -8.14
C GLN A 381 17.07 -6.60 -8.10
N ALA A 382 17.89 -6.77 -9.13
CA ALA A 382 19.25 -6.24 -9.14
C ALA A 382 19.30 -4.70 -9.25
N GLY A 383 18.39 -4.10 -10.01
CA GLY A 383 18.43 -2.66 -10.30
C GLY A 383 17.55 -1.78 -9.41
N TYR A 384 16.51 -2.35 -8.79
CA TYR A 384 15.40 -1.57 -8.24
C TYR A 384 14.83 -2.12 -6.92
N ALA A 385 15.51 -3.06 -6.25
CA ALA A 385 15.05 -3.62 -4.97
C ALA A 385 15.11 -2.62 -3.80
N ASP A 386 15.75 -1.46 -3.96
CA ASP A 386 15.68 -0.34 -3.03
C ASP A 386 14.34 0.42 -3.14
N LEU A 387 13.63 0.27 -4.27
CA LEU A 387 12.39 0.98 -4.48
C LEU A 387 11.23 0.29 -3.75
N ALA A 388 10.59 1.08 -2.90
CA ALA A 388 9.26 0.89 -2.36
C ALA A 388 8.27 0.12 -3.24
N LEU A 389 8.01 0.71 -4.41
CA LEU A 389 7.01 0.22 -5.35
C LEU A 389 7.32 -1.18 -5.87
N VAL A 390 8.57 -1.63 -5.77
CA VAL A 390 9.06 -2.90 -6.29
C VAL A 390 8.85 -4.04 -5.29
N GLN A 391 8.83 -3.76 -3.98
CA GLN A 391 8.76 -4.79 -2.94
C GLN A 391 7.58 -5.77 -3.10
N PRO A 392 6.34 -5.31 -3.33
CA PRO A 392 5.22 -6.23 -3.51
C PRO A 392 5.40 -7.15 -4.72
N TYR A 393 6.04 -6.64 -5.78
CA TYR A 393 6.27 -7.41 -7.01
C TYR A 393 7.42 -8.40 -6.88
N LEU A 394 8.47 -8.10 -6.11
CA LEU A 394 9.50 -9.10 -5.80
C LEU A 394 8.92 -10.27 -5.02
N LYS A 395 8.00 -9.98 -4.09
CA LYS A 395 7.29 -11.04 -3.36
C LYS A 395 6.34 -11.82 -4.28
N PHE A 396 5.55 -11.13 -5.10
CA PHE A 396 4.56 -11.75 -5.99
C PHE A 396 5.20 -12.60 -7.11
N PHE A 397 6.37 -12.20 -7.61
CA PHE A 397 7.04 -12.86 -8.73
C PHE A 397 8.27 -13.69 -8.29
N ASN A 398 8.42 -13.97 -7.00
CA ASN A 398 9.55 -14.73 -6.47
C ASN A 398 9.71 -16.08 -7.20
N PRO A 399 10.76 -16.27 -8.02
CA PRO A 399 10.93 -17.47 -8.83
C PRO A 399 11.34 -18.69 -8.00
N ASP A 400 11.69 -18.47 -6.73
CA ASP A 400 12.12 -19.49 -5.79
C ASP A 400 11.06 -19.76 -4.71
N SER A 401 9.83 -19.28 -4.92
CA SER A 401 8.70 -19.55 -4.01
C SER A 401 8.60 -21.06 -3.69
N PRO A 402 8.45 -21.44 -2.41
CA PRO A 402 8.24 -22.84 -2.02
C PRO A 402 6.96 -23.41 -2.65
N ILE A 403 6.02 -22.57 -3.10
CA ILE A 403 4.73 -22.99 -3.65
C ILE A 403 4.84 -23.17 -5.15
N ARG A 404 5.45 -24.29 -5.55
CA ARG A 404 5.69 -24.68 -6.94
C ARG A 404 5.49 -26.18 -7.14
N PRO A 405 5.13 -26.64 -8.36
CA PRO A 405 5.04 -28.06 -8.66
C PRO A 405 6.29 -28.84 -8.26
N GLY A 406 6.09 -30.01 -7.64
CA GLY A 406 7.12 -30.91 -7.13
C GLY A 406 7.63 -30.59 -5.71
N ALA A 407 7.36 -29.40 -5.16
CA ALA A 407 7.72 -29.08 -3.78
C ALA A 407 6.75 -29.74 -2.79
N PRO A 408 7.19 -30.09 -1.56
CA PRO A 408 6.27 -30.51 -0.51
C PRO A 408 5.30 -29.37 -0.16
N VAL A 409 4.06 -29.71 0.18
CA VAL A 409 3.11 -28.74 0.72
C VAL A 409 3.65 -28.19 2.04
N PRO A 410 3.62 -26.85 2.28
CA PRO A 410 3.93 -26.31 3.59
C PRO A 410 3.03 -26.93 4.65
N ASP A 411 3.57 -27.10 5.85
CA ASP A 411 2.75 -27.48 6.98
C ASP A 411 1.75 -26.38 7.32
N PHE A 412 0.57 -26.78 7.79
CA PHE A 412 -0.47 -25.86 8.22
C PHE A 412 -1.35 -26.53 9.27
N GLU A 413 -1.96 -25.69 10.08
CA GLU A 413 -2.98 -26.08 11.04
C GLU A 413 -4.12 -25.06 10.96
N VAL A 414 -5.35 -25.53 10.71
CA VAL A 414 -6.53 -24.66 10.64
C VAL A 414 -7.73 -25.29 11.34
N THR A 415 -8.50 -24.47 12.05
CA THR A 415 -9.80 -24.87 12.60
C THR A 415 -10.89 -24.74 11.53
N LEU A 416 -11.68 -25.79 11.36
CA LEU A 416 -12.79 -25.77 10.41
C LEU A 416 -13.90 -24.81 10.86
N LEU A 417 -14.58 -24.18 9.90
CA LEU A 417 -15.68 -23.25 10.17
C LEU A 417 -16.96 -23.94 10.66
N ASP A 418 -17.18 -25.17 10.20
CA ASP A 418 -18.42 -25.92 10.42
C ASP A 418 -18.30 -26.91 11.60
N SER A 419 -17.13 -27.03 12.22
CA SER A 419 -16.90 -27.86 13.41
C SER A 419 -15.64 -27.41 14.15
N PRO A 420 -15.48 -27.69 15.46
CA PRO A 420 -14.26 -27.36 16.20
C PRO A 420 -13.04 -28.21 15.80
N ARG A 421 -13.17 -29.09 14.79
CA ARG A 421 -12.07 -29.94 14.33
C ARG A 421 -10.95 -29.07 13.75
N VAL A 422 -9.74 -29.34 14.20
CA VAL A 422 -8.51 -28.84 13.61
C VAL A 422 -8.02 -29.85 12.56
N VAL A 423 -7.60 -29.34 11.40
CA VAL A 423 -7.02 -30.16 10.33
C VAL A 423 -5.63 -29.64 9.97
N THR A 424 -4.78 -30.56 9.56
CA THR A 424 -3.39 -30.34 9.16
C THR A 424 -3.11 -30.87 7.77
N ALA A 425 -1.95 -30.58 7.19
CA ALA A 425 -1.52 -31.18 5.93
C ALA A 425 -1.51 -32.73 5.99
N ALA A 426 -1.21 -33.32 7.16
CA ALA A 426 -1.15 -34.76 7.34
C ALA A 426 -2.51 -35.47 7.24
N ASP A 427 -3.61 -34.79 7.59
CA ASP A 427 -4.99 -35.32 7.50
C ASP A 427 -5.39 -35.66 6.05
N PHE A 428 -4.70 -35.09 5.07
CA PHE A 428 -5.00 -35.24 3.64
C PHE A 428 -4.04 -36.18 2.91
N LYS A 429 -3.08 -36.81 3.60
CA LYS A 429 -2.23 -37.84 2.99
C LYS A 429 -3.08 -38.97 2.39
N GLY A 430 -2.69 -39.43 1.20
CA GLY A 430 -3.45 -40.42 0.44
C GLY A 430 -4.63 -39.84 -0.36
N ARG A 431 -4.86 -38.53 -0.32
CA ARG A 431 -5.91 -37.84 -1.09
C ARG A 431 -5.33 -36.72 -1.95
N TYR A 432 -6.08 -36.32 -2.96
CA TYR A 432 -5.82 -35.05 -3.63
C TYR A 432 -6.46 -33.94 -2.81
N LEU A 433 -5.71 -32.88 -2.53
CA LEU A 433 -6.20 -31.71 -1.79
C LEU A 433 -6.09 -30.48 -2.66
N LEU A 434 -7.22 -29.83 -2.96
CA LEU A 434 -7.23 -28.50 -3.55
C LEU A 434 -7.40 -27.47 -2.43
N LEU A 435 -6.32 -26.73 -2.16
CA LEU A 435 -6.36 -25.56 -1.29
C LEU A 435 -6.85 -24.37 -2.11
N ASP A 436 -7.94 -23.76 -1.67
CA ASP A 436 -8.55 -22.59 -2.30
C ASP A 436 -8.44 -21.38 -1.38
N PHE A 437 -7.40 -20.57 -1.55
CA PHE A 437 -7.26 -19.31 -0.84
C PHE A 437 -8.12 -18.24 -1.53
N TRP A 438 -9.13 -17.77 -0.82
CA TRP A 438 -10.19 -16.96 -1.39
C TRP A 438 -10.76 -15.97 -0.36
N ALA A 439 -11.72 -15.15 -0.79
CA ALA A 439 -12.55 -14.37 0.11
C ALA A 439 -13.85 -13.96 -0.58
N THR A 440 -14.88 -13.66 0.20
CA THR A 440 -16.17 -13.17 -0.34
C THR A 440 -16.02 -11.83 -1.07
N TRP A 441 -14.99 -11.07 -0.72
CA TRP A 441 -14.66 -9.77 -1.31
C TRP A 441 -13.86 -9.84 -2.62
N CYS A 442 -13.43 -11.04 -3.01
CA CYS A 442 -12.66 -11.27 -4.22
C CYS A 442 -13.59 -11.68 -5.36
N ALA A 443 -13.94 -10.72 -6.24
CA ALA A 443 -14.82 -10.99 -7.37
C ALA A 443 -14.34 -12.12 -8.30
N PRO A 444 -13.03 -12.22 -8.66
CA PRO A 444 -12.55 -13.36 -9.43
C PRO A 444 -12.71 -14.68 -8.67
N CYS A 445 -12.50 -14.72 -7.34
CA CYS A 445 -12.71 -15.92 -6.54
C CYS A 445 -14.16 -16.39 -6.57
N VAL A 446 -15.10 -15.46 -6.37
CA VAL A 446 -16.55 -15.75 -6.41
C VAL A 446 -16.97 -16.30 -7.78
N ALA A 447 -16.38 -15.78 -8.86
CA ALA A 447 -16.64 -16.27 -10.21
C ALA A 447 -16.14 -17.70 -10.47
N GLU A 448 -15.15 -18.19 -9.70
CA GLU A 448 -14.60 -19.55 -9.82
C GLU A 448 -15.44 -20.59 -9.06
N ILE A 449 -16.29 -20.16 -8.12
CA ILE A 449 -17.04 -21.08 -7.24
C ILE A 449 -17.90 -22.10 -8.02
N PRO A 450 -18.65 -21.73 -9.07
CA PRO A 450 -19.40 -22.71 -9.86
C PRO A 450 -18.50 -23.80 -10.48
N VAL A 451 -17.26 -23.44 -10.86
CA VAL A 451 -16.29 -24.39 -11.40
C VAL A 451 -15.74 -25.30 -10.30
N LEU A 452 -15.53 -24.78 -9.09
CA LEU A 452 -15.17 -25.58 -7.91
C LEU A 452 -16.29 -26.55 -7.52
N GLU A 453 -17.56 -26.12 -7.57
CA GLU A 453 -18.74 -26.98 -7.32
C GLU A 453 -18.81 -28.13 -8.33
N GLU A 454 -18.57 -27.85 -9.62
CA GLU A 454 -18.49 -28.89 -10.64
C GLU A 454 -17.31 -29.85 -10.42
N ALA A 455 -16.13 -29.30 -10.15
CA ALA A 455 -14.95 -30.09 -9.86
C ALA A 455 -15.17 -31.01 -8.65
N TYR A 456 -15.73 -30.50 -7.56
CA TYR A 456 -16.01 -31.29 -6.37
C TYR A 456 -16.97 -32.43 -6.66
N ARG A 457 -18.10 -32.14 -7.31
CA ARG A 457 -19.09 -33.16 -7.68
C ARG A 457 -18.48 -34.30 -8.50
N ARG A 458 -17.57 -33.98 -9.41
CA ARG A 458 -16.97 -34.95 -10.33
C ARG A 458 -15.82 -35.74 -9.71
N PHE A 459 -14.96 -35.08 -8.95
CA PHE A 459 -13.67 -35.64 -8.53
C PHE A 459 -13.60 -36.02 -7.04
N HIS A 460 -14.52 -35.54 -6.20
CA HIS A 460 -14.58 -35.98 -4.80
C HIS A 460 -14.71 -37.50 -4.65
N PRO A 461 -15.56 -38.21 -5.43
CA PRO A 461 -15.60 -39.68 -5.40
C PRO A 461 -14.29 -40.36 -5.81
N LEU A 462 -13.40 -39.62 -6.49
CA LEU A 462 -12.10 -40.09 -6.96
C LEU A 462 -10.95 -39.70 -6.00
N GLY A 463 -11.28 -39.26 -4.78
CA GLY A 463 -10.30 -38.93 -3.75
C GLY A 463 -9.88 -37.46 -3.71
N LEU A 464 -10.58 -36.55 -4.39
CA LEU A 464 -10.40 -35.11 -4.21
C LEU A 464 -11.09 -34.62 -2.92
N GLU A 465 -10.40 -33.80 -2.16
CA GLU A 465 -10.98 -32.92 -1.16
C GLU A 465 -10.65 -31.46 -1.48
N ILE A 466 -11.55 -30.54 -1.14
CA ILE A 466 -11.30 -29.09 -1.26
C ILE A 466 -11.29 -28.49 0.15
N LEU A 467 -10.26 -27.70 0.43
CA LEU A 467 -10.17 -26.87 1.63
C LEU A 467 -10.13 -25.40 1.21
N SER A 468 -11.26 -24.72 1.34
CA SER A 468 -11.36 -23.28 1.08
C SER A 468 -10.92 -22.49 2.32
N LEU A 469 -9.85 -21.73 2.16
CA LEU A 469 -9.22 -20.92 3.20
C LEU A 469 -9.61 -19.45 2.95
N SER A 470 -10.58 -18.96 3.71
CA SER A 470 -11.08 -17.58 3.56
C SER A 470 -10.15 -16.57 4.23
N LEU A 471 -9.82 -15.50 3.51
CA LEU A 471 -9.12 -14.31 4.00
C LEU A 471 -10.11 -13.20 4.40
N ASP A 472 -11.38 -13.52 4.62
CA ASP A 472 -12.33 -12.60 5.24
C ASP A 472 -11.94 -12.31 6.70
N ARG A 473 -12.42 -11.20 7.26
CA ARG A 473 -12.11 -10.82 8.65
C ARG A 473 -12.96 -11.55 9.68
N ASP A 474 -14.13 -12.05 9.26
CA ASP A 474 -15.14 -12.61 10.16
C ASP A 474 -15.78 -13.85 9.52
N GLU A 475 -15.91 -14.90 10.31
CA GLU A 475 -16.58 -16.15 9.92
C GLU A 475 -18.06 -15.93 9.57
N SER A 476 -18.71 -14.93 10.16
CA SER A 476 -20.12 -14.62 9.94
C SER A 476 -20.38 -14.23 8.48
N VAL A 477 -19.41 -13.55 7.85
CA VAL A 477 -19.45 -13.13 6.44
C VAL A 477 -19.41 -14.36 5.53
N VAL A 478 -18.48 -15.28 5.78
CA VAL A 478 -18.34 -16.52 5.01
C VAL A 478 -19.57 -17.39 5.14
N LYS A 479 -20.06 -17.59 6.38
CA LYS A 479 -21.27 -18.36 6.68
C LYS A 479 -22.52 -17.74 6.05
N LYS A 480 -22.63 -16.41 6.02
CA LYS A 480 -23.73 -15.70 5.33
C LYS A 480 -23.65 -15.90 3.82
N PHE A 481 -22.48 -15.73 3.22
CA PHE A 481 -22.26 -15.93 1.79
C PHE A 481 -22.65 -17.34 1.35
N ARG A 482 -22.19 -18.37 2.08
CA ARG A 482 -22.49 -19.78 1.78
C ARG A 482 -23.99 -20.10 1.86
N ARG A 483 -24.69 -19.54 2.85
CA ARG A 483 -26.15 -19.71 2.99
C ARG A 483 -26.95 -19.04 1.87
N GLN A 484 -26.43 -17.97 1.28
CA GLN A 484 -27.20 -17.12 0.35
C GLN A 484 -26.88 -17.34 -1.13
N ARG A 485 -25.70 -17.86 -1.47
CA ARG A 485 -25.24 -17.95 -2.87
C ARG A 485 -24.78 -19.33 -3.31
N HIS A 486 -23.79 -19.89 -2.63
CA HIS A 486 -23.13 -21.14 -3.03
C HIS A 486 -22.98 -22.05 -1.83
N ALA A 487 -23.47 -23.29 -1.92
CA ALA A 487 -23.44 -24.21 -0.79
C ALA A 487 -22.00 -24.58 -0.40
N MET A 488 -21.10 -24.66 -1.39
CA MET A 488 -19.69 -25.03 -1.23
C MET A 488 -19.52 -26.24 -0.28
N PRO A 489 -19.99 -27.45 -0.68
CA PRO A 489 -20.17 -28.59 0.22
C PRO A 489 -18.86 -29.33 0.58
N TRP A 490 -17.78 -28.59 0.79
CA TRP A 490 -16.45 -29.08 1.16
C TRP A 490 -15.93 -28.36 2.43
N LEU A 491 -14.66 -28.54 2.78
CA LEU A 491 -14.09 -28.00 4.03
C LEU A 491 -13.79 -26.50 3.92
N HIS A 492 -14.04 -25.76 5.00
CA HIS A 492 -13.76 -24.32 5.07
C HIS A 492 -13.01 -23.97 6.35
N ALA A 493 -12.07 -23.03 6.27
CA ALA A 493 -11.45 -22.40 7.43
C ALA A 493 -11.34 -20.88 7.21
N LEU A 494 -11.21 -20.14 8.31
CA LEU A 494 -10.97 -18.70 8.30
C LEU A 494 -9.52 -18.40 8.71
N LEU A 495 -8.79 -17.70 7.86
CA LEU A 495 -7.47 -17.16 8.16
C LEU A 495 -7.64 -15.75 8.73
N LYS A 496 -7.79 -15.64 10.05
CA LYS A 496 -8.11 -14.37 10.75
C LYS A 496 -7.09 -13.26 10.45
N GLY A 497 -5.82 -13.62 10.22
CA GLY A 497 -4.78 -12.66 9.84
C GLY A 497 -4.86 -12.17 8.39
N GLY A 498 -5.79 -12.66 7.58
CA GLY A 498 -5.87 -12.38 6.14
C GLY A 498 -4.56 -12.73 5.44
N PHE A 499 -4.02 -11.81 4.63
CA PHE A 499 -2.71 -11.98 3.98
C PHE A 499 -1.53 -12.08 4.97
N ASN A 500 -1.71 -11.65 6.22
CA ASN A 500 -0.69 -11.73 7.27
C ASN A 500 -0.85 -12.97 8.15
N ASP A 501 -1.87 -13.81 7.91
CA ASP A 501 -2.03 -15.07 8.61
C ASP A 501 -0.79 -15.97 8.39
N PRO A 502 -0.30 -16.70 9.42
CA PRO A 502 0.82 -17.61 9.25
C PRO A 502 0.64 -18.61 8.10
N VAL A 503 -0.58 -19.14 7.91
CA VAL A 503 -0.88 -20.07 6.82
C VAL A 503 -0.82 -19.36 5.48
N ALA A 504 -1.44 -18.17 5.35
CA ALA A 504 -1.36 -17.39 4.12
C ALA A 504 0.10 -17.03 3.75
N ARG A 505 0.94 -16.72 4.74
CA ARG A 505 2.36 -16.45 4.54
C ARG A 505 3.16 -17.70 4.14
N ALA A 506 2.91 -18.84 4.79
CA ALA A 506 3.56 -20.11 4.45
C ALA A 506 3.28 -20.53 2.99
N PHE A 507 2.10 -20.16 2.47
CA PHE A 507 1.69 -20.39 1.10
C PHE A 507 1.97 -19.22 0.14
N ASP A 508 2.79 -18.23 0.54
CA ASP A 508 3.15 -17.08 -0.28
C ASP A 508 1.93 -16.34 -0.90
N VAL A 509 0.80 -16.31 -0.20
CA VAL A 509 -0.43 -15.69 -0.71
C VAL A 509 -0.25 -14.17 -0.77
N GLN A 510 -0.01 -13.63 -1.97
CA GLN A 510 0.13 -12.18 -2.24
C GLN A 510 -1.09 -11.58 -2.93
N GLY A 511 -2.01 -12.44 -3.37
CA GLY A 511 -3.24 -12.08 -4.03
C GLY A 511 -4.12 -13.32 -4.15
N ILE A 512 -5.41 -13.12 -4.32
CA ILE A 512 -6.40 -14.19 -4.46
C ILE A 512 -7.22 -13.98 -5.75
N PRO A 513 -7.73 -15.06 -6.39
CA PRO A 513 -7.67 -16.47 -5.97
C PRO A 513 -6.26 -17.06 -6.08
N ARG A 514 -5.88 -17.91 -5.14
CA ARG A 514 -4.60 -18.62 -5.13
C ARG A 514 -4.84 -20.12 -4.91
N PRO A 515 -5.29 -20.86 -5.93
CA PRO A 515 -5.46 -22.31 -5.82
C PRO A 515 -4.11 -23.04 -5.80
N VAL A 516 -4.02 -24.10 -5.00
CA VAL A 516 -2.87 -25.02 -4.94
C VAL A 516 -3.40 -26.46 -4.88
N LEU A 517 -2.99 -27.28 -5.85
CA LEU A 517 -3.35 -28.70 -5.88
C LEU A 517 -2.20 -29.52 -5.31
N VAL A 518 -2.50 -30.33 -4.30
CA VAL A 518 -1.57 -31.22 -3.60
C VAL A 518 -1.96 -32.66 -3.89
N GLY A 519 -0.97 -33.49 -4.18
CA GLY A 519 -1.14 -34.92 -4.44
C GLY A 519 -1.15 -35.77 -3.18
N PRO A 520 -1.49 -37.07 -3.31
CA PRO A 520 -1.56 -38.02 -2.20
C PRO A 520 -0.28 -38.15 -1.36
N GLU A 521 0.88 -37.91 -1.97
CA GLU A 521 2.19 -37.96 -1.33
C GLU A 521 2.53 -36.68 -0.54
N GLY A 522 1.67 -35.66 -0.58
CA GLY A 522 1.89 -34.36 0.05
C GLY A 522 2.75 -33.40 -0.78
N ASN A 523 2.94 -33.66 -2.07
CA ASN A 523 3.66 -32.76 -2.98
C ASN A 523 2.68 -31.90 -3.80
N ILE A 524 3.05 -30.66 -4.07
CA ILE A 524 2.31 -29.74 -4.93
C ILE A 524 2.37 -30.26 -6.37
N LEU A 525 1.22 -30.42 -7.01
CA LEU A 525 1.10 -30.88 -8.41
C LEU A 525 0.92 -29.72 -9.37
N ALA A 526 0.10 -28.74 -8.99
CA ALA A 526 -0.22 -27.57 -9.83
C ALA A 526 -0.54 -26.35 -8.96
N VAL A 527 -0.43 -25.17 -9.57
CA VAL A 527 -0.65 -23.88 -8.91
C VAL A 527 -1.29 -22.87 -9.86
N GLU A 528 -1.94 -21.84 -9.30
CA GLU A 528 -2.39 -20.65 -10.02
C GLU A 528 -3.22 -20.94 -11.29
N GLY A 529 -2.76 -20.47 -12.46
CA GLY A 529 -3.52 -20.43 -13.70
C GLY A 529 -3.93 -21.80 -14.23
N ASP A 530 -3.23 -22.88 -13.86
CA ASP A 530 -3.59 -24.24 -14.23
C ASP A 530 -4.81 -24.77 -13.45
N LEU A 531 -5.19 -24.07 -12.38
CA LEU A 531 -6.26 -24.42 -11.47
C LEU A 531 -7.41 -23.41 -11.50
N ARG A 532 -7.57 -22.68 -12.61
CA ARG A 532 -8.61 -21.66 -12.79
C ARG A 532 -9.46 -21.92 -14.03
N GLY A 533 -10.75 -21.59 -13.94
CA GLY A 533 -11.73 -21.77 -15.00
C GLY A 533 -11.72 -23.20 -15.56
N GLU A 534 -11.88 -23.32 -16.87
CA GLU A 534 -11.90 -24.62 -17.55
C GLU A 534 -10.61 -25.43 -17.36
N LYS A 535 -9.46 -24.77 -17.09
CA LYS A 535 -8.19 -25.46 -16.84
C LYS A 535 -8.23 -26.29 -15.56
N LEU A 536 -8.98 -25.87 -14.53
CA LEU A 536 -9.08 -26.63 -13.28
C LEU A 536 -9.55 -28.07 -13.54
N VAL A 537 -10.64 -28.22 -14.28
CA VAL A 537 -11.23 -29.53 -14.58
C VAL A 537 -10.29 -30.35 -15.47
N ALA A 538 -9.60 -29.72 -16.42
CA ALA A 538 -8.61 -30.39 -17.27
C ALA A 538 -7.42 -30.92 -16.45
N THR A 539 -6.86 -30.09 -15.58
CA THR A 539 -5.75 -30.43 -14.67
C THR A 539 -6.15 -31.54 -13.71
N LEU A 540 -7.34 -31.46 -13.09
CA LEU A 540 -7.84 -32.53 -12.22
C LEU A 540 -8.04 -33.84 -12.97
N ASN A 541 -8.54 -33.81 -14.22
CA ASN A 541 -8.62 -35.03 -15.03
C ASN A 541 -7.23 -35.63 -15.29
N GLN A 542 -6.23 -34.81 -15.60
CA GLN A 542 -4.87 -35.26 -15.86
C GLN A 542 -4.29 -36.03 -14.66
N TYR A 543 -4.51 -35.53 -13.43
CA TYR A 543 -3.94 -36.16 -12.24
C TYR A 543 -4.80 -37.30 -11.68
N LEU A 544 -6.13 -37.14 -11.62
CA LEU A 544 -7.01 -38.07 -10.90
C LEU A 544 -7.50 -39.25 -11.76
N LYS A 545 -7.56 -39.14 -13.09
CA LYS A 545 -7.91 -40.30 -13.94
C LYS A 545 -6.75 -41.26 -14.16
N VAL A 546 -5.52 -40.74 -14.29
CA VAL A 546 -4.32 -41.55 -14.56
C VAL A 546 -4.03 -42.53 -13.41
N GLN A 547 -4.40 -42.19 -12.18
CA GLN A 547 -4.19 -43.07 -11.02
C GLN A 547 -5.18 -44.24 -10.99
N GLN A 548 -6.43 -44.04 -11.43
CA GLN A 548 -7.39 -45.14 -11.58
C GLN A 548 -6.97 -46.11 -12.70
N ASP A 549 -6.47 -45.59 -13.83
CA ASP A 549 -5.98 -46.41 -14.94
C ASP A 549 -4.70 -47.19 -14.59
N ARG A 550 -3.90 -46.72 -13.63
CA ARG A 550 -2.75 -47.45 -13.08
C ARG A 550 -3.17 -48.51 -12.07
N ALA A 551 -4.03 -48.15 -11.11
CA ALA A 551 -4.52 -49.08 -10.09
C ALA A 551 -5.33 -50.25 -10.68
N SER A 552 -6.03 -50.03 -11.79
CA SER A 552 -6.78 -51.07 -12.52
C SER A 552 -5.93 -51.93 -13.48
N ARG A 553 -4.65 -51.58 -13.69
CA ARG A 553 -3.68 -52.41 -14.45
C ARG A 553 -2.79 -53.26 -13.55
N GLU A 554 -2.75 -52.95 -12.26
CA GLU A 554 -2.00 -53.70 -11.22
C GLU A 554 -2.88 -54.73 -10.48
N GLN A 555 -4.19 -54.71 -10.74
CA GLN A 555 -5.16 -55.76 -10.38
C GLN A 555 -5.39 -56.66 -11.59
#